data_AF-A0A317JBD6-F1
#
_entry.id   AF-A0A317JBD6-F1
#
_cell.length_a   1.000
_cell.length_b   1.000
_cell.length_c   1.000
_cell.angle_alpha   90.00
_cell.angle_beta   90.00
_cell.angle_gamma   90.00
#
_symmetry.space_group_name_H-M   'P 1'
#
loop_
_entity.id
_entity.type
_entity.pdbx_description
1 polymer ?
#
loop_
_entity_poly.entity_id
_entity_poly.type
_entity_poly.pdbx_seq_one_letter_code
_entity_poly.pdbx_strand_id
1 'polypeptide(L)'
;MEQSREQVHREVEGVYCQYSAALLRYGRSFTDFDGARDAVQEVFLRYFIERTFGRRIENPRAWLYLVLRNYLLVRLKAEQRFAAASPESLAGPETNPEQMLSNSALTRELTRTLTPRERDCLRLRLQGLD
;
A
#
# COMPACT_ATOMS: atom_id res chain seq x y z
N MET A 1 17.31 22.71 6.72
CA MET A 1 16.10 21.87 6.56
C MET A 1 15.67 21.78 5.11
N GLU A 2 15.68 22.87 4.34
CA GLU A 2 15.43 22.91 2.87
C GLU A 2 16.22 21.85 2.08
N GLN A 3 17.55 21.79 2.28
CA GLN A 3 18.45 20.89 1.54
C GLN A 3 18.12 19.39 1.75
N SER A 4 17.58 19.03 2.91
CA SER A 4 17.18 17.65 3.20
C SER A 4 15.90 17.27 2.43
N ARG A 5 14.97 18.22 2.29
CA ARG A 5 13.73 18.01 1.51
C ARG A 5 14.00 17.91 0.01
N GLU A 6 14.88 18.74 -0.54
CA GLU A 6 15.30 18.65 -1.94
C GLU A 6 16.01 17.33 -2.26
N GLN A 7 16.76 16.78 -1.31
CA GLN A 7 17.41 15.48 -1.47
C GLN A 7 16.38 14.34 -1.50
N VAL A 8 15.38 14.39 -0.61
CA VAL A 8 14.27 13.43 -0.61
C VAL A 8 13.47 13.53 -1.92
N HIS A 9 13.21 14.75 -2.41
CA HIS A 9 12.50 14.95 -3.68
C HIS A 9 13.20 14.26 -4.85
N ARG A 10 14.49 14.56 -5.07
CA ARG A 10 15.30 13.96 -6.14
C ARG A 10 15.35 12.44 -6.04
N GLU A 11 15.43 11.92 -4.82
CA GLU A 11 15.39 10.49 -4.61
C GLU A 11 14.05 9.89 -5.01
N VAL A 12 12.93 10.47 -4.56
CA VAL A 12 11.59 9.99 -4.90
C VAL A 12 11.37 10.05 -6.41
N GLU A 13 11.83 11.10 -7.09
CA GLU A 13 11.81 11.19 -8.56
C GLU A 13 12.58 10.03 -9.21
N GLY A 14 13.79 9.74 -8.73
CA GLY A 14 14.59 8.62 -9.24
C GLY A 14 13.88 7.27 -9.07
N VAL A 15 13.33 7.03 -7.88
CA VAL A 15 12.57 5.81 -7.57
C VAL A 15 11.28 5.74 -8.41
N TYR A 16 10.61 6.88 -8.65
CA TYR A 16 9.43 6.98 -9.48
C TYR A 16 9.72 6.61 -10.93
N CYS A 17 10.73 7.23 -11.54
CA CYS A 17 11.17 6.91 -12.90
C CYS A 17 11.53 5.43 -13.05
N GLN A 18 12.13 4.83 -12.02
CA GLN A 18 12.55 3.44 -12.07
C GLN A 18 11.38 2.44 -11.96
N TYR A 19 10.39 2.67 -11.09
CA TYR A 19 9.42 1.64 -10.70
C TYR A 19 7.98 1.93 -11.13
N SER A 20 7.61 3.16 -11.46
CA SER A 20 6.22 3.56 -11.77
C SER A 20 5.54 2.67 -12.82
N ALA A 21 6.18 2.44 -13.96
CA ALA A 21 5.61 1.62 -15.04
C ALA A 21 5.38 0.16 -14.62
N ALA A 22 6.30 -0.42 -13.85
CA ALA A 22 6.20 -1.80 -13.38
C ALA A 22 5.12 -1.94 -12.29
N LEU A 23 5.04 -0.98 -11.38
CA LEU A 23 4.01 -0.90 -10.35
C LEU A 23 2.61 -0.70 -10.96
N LEU A 24 2.50 0.14 -11.99
CA LEU A 24 1.24 0.35 -12.70
C LEU A 24 0.76 -0.95 -13.37
N ARG A 25 1.65 -1.65 -14.08
CA ARG A 25 1.33 -2.95 -14.69
C ARG A 25 0.92 -3.99 -13.63
N TYR A 26 1.58 -4.01 -12.48
CA TYR A 26 1.20 -4.88 -11.37
C TYR A 26 -0.17 -4.50 -10.80
N GLY A 27 -0.44 -3.21 -10.56
CA GLY A 27 -1.71 -2.72 -10.04
C GLY A 27 -2.90 -3.04 -10.94
N ARG A 28 -2.70 -3.02 -12.27
CA ARG A 28 -3.71 -3.43 -13.26
C ARG A 28 -4.16 -4.89 -13.17
N SER A 29 -3.45 -5.74 -12.44
CA SER A 29 -3.92 -7.11 -12.16
C SER A 29 -4.97 -7.17 -11.04
N PHE A 30 -5.18 -6.07 -10.31
CA PHE A 30 -6.12 -5.97 -9.19
C PHE A 30 -7.30 -5.06 -9.47
N THR A 31 -7.12 -4.04 -10.31
CA THR A 31 -8.11 -2.98 -10.56
C THR A 31 -7.96 -2.42 -11.98
N ASP A 32 -8.83 -1.51 -12.37
CA ASP A 32 -8.77 -0.84 -13.66
C ASP A 32 -7.57 0.11 -13.77
N PHE A 33 -7.43 0.78 -14.92
CA PHE A 33 -6.27 1.64 -15.17
C PHE A 33 -6.22 2.83 -14.20
N ASP A 34 -7.35 3.46 -13.92
CA ASP A 34 -7.43 4.63 -13.05
C ASP A 34 -7.17 4.25 -11.59
N GLY A 35 -7.79 3.17 -11.10
CA GLY A 35 -7.52 2.64 -9.77
C GLY A 35 -6.05 2.24 -9.58
N ALA A 36 -5.41 1.68 -10.61
CA ALA A 36 -4.00 1.33 -10.57
C ALA A 36 -3.11 2.58 -10.54
N ARG A 37 -3.47 3.62 -11.30
CA ARG A 37 -2.77 4.91 -11.31
C ARG A 37 -2.84 5.60 -9.95
N ASP A 38 -4.03 5.64 -9.35
CA ASP A 38 -4.25 6.19 -8.00
C ASP A 38 -3.44 5.44 -6.96
N ALA A 39 -3.45 4.11 -7.03
CA ALA A 39 -2.69 3.26 -6.11
C ALA A 39 -1.18 3.49 -6.23
N VAL A 40 -0.66 3.68 -7.44
CA VAL A 40 0.75 4.04 -7.65
C VAL A 40 1.05 5.42 -7.06
N GLN A 41 0.18 6.41 -7.28
CA GLN A 41 0.36 7.76 -6.73
C GLN A 41 0.42 7.74 -5.20
N GLU A 42 -0.53 7.05 -4.57
CA GLU A 42 -0.59 6.90 -3.12
C GLU A 42 0.67 6.25 -2.54
N VAL A 43 1.19 5.21 -3.21
CA VAL A 43 2.41 4.51 -2.78
C VAL A 43 3.62 5.42 -2.79
N PHE A 44 3.78 6.25 -3.83
CA PHE A 44 4.87 7.22 -3.91
C PHE A 44 4.70 8.38 -2.93
N LEU A 45 3.47 8.82 -2.66
CA LEU A 45 3.18 9.80 -1.62
C LEU A 45 3.59 9.28 -0.24
N ARG A 46 3.23 8.03 0.08
CA ARG A 46 3.67 7.37 1.33
C ARG A 46 5.18 7.25 1.38
N TYR A 47 5.83 6.85 0.29
CA TYR A 47 7.29 6.76 0.23
C TYR A 47 7.93 8.12 0.56
N PHE A 48 7.48 9.19 -0.09
CA PHE A 48 7.96 10.55 0.17
C PHE A 48 7.79 10.98 1.62
N ILE A 49 6.63 10.69 2.23
CA ILE A 49 6.34 11.01 3.63
C ILE A 49 7.33 10.28 4.55
N GLU A 50 7.49 8.96 4.40
CA GLU A 50 8.42 8.17 5.22
C GLU A 50 9.85 8.70 5.11
N ARG A 51 10.28 9.06 3.90
CA ARG A 51 11.61 9.64 3.66
C ARG A 51 11.78 11.03 4.26
N THR A 52 10.74 11.86 4.21
CA THR A 52 10.75 13.21 4.82
C THR A 52 10.88 13.14 6.33
N PHE A 53 10.30 12.12 6.97
CA PHE A 53 10.42 11.88 8.41
C PHE A 53 11.73 11.15 8.80
N GLY A 54 12.68 11.01 7.88
CA GLY A 54 14.01 10.46 8.15
C GLY A 54 14.06 8.94 8.21
N ARG A 55 12.99 8.24 7.81
CA ARG A 55 13.01 6.79 7.75
C ARG A 55 13.91 6.31 6.62
N ARG A 56 14.80 5.37 6.94
CA ARG A 56 15.62 4.69 5.94
C ARG A 56 14.85 3.50 5.37
N ILE A 57 14.70 3.47 4.05
CA ILE A 57 14.10 2.34 3.32
C ILE A 57 15.22 1.66 2.53
N GLU A 58 15.68 0.51 3.02
CA GLU A 58 16.83 -0.21 2.45
C GLU A 58 16.53 -0.81 1.08
N ASN A 59 15.32 -1.30 0.87
CA ASN A 59 14.87 -1.87 -0.40
C ASN A 59 13.60 -1.16 -0.90
N PRO A 60 13.75 -0.06 -1.66
CA PRO A 60 12.62 0.70 -2.19
C PRO A 60 11.68 -0.17 -3.03
N ARG A 61 12.21 -1.06 -3.86
CA ARG A 61 11.40 -1.95 -4.70
C ARG A 61 10.46 -2.81 -3.83
N ALA A 62 11.00 -3.58 -2.90
CA ALA A 62 10.19 -4.46 -2.06
C ALA A 62 9.14 -3.67 -1.26
N TRP A 63 9.54 -2.52 -0.73
CA TRP A 63 8.64 -1.63 0.02
C TRP A 63 7.48 -1.13 -0.85
N LEU A 64 7.74 -0.65 -2.07
CA LEU A 64 6.71 -0.11 -2.97
C LEU A 64 5.69 -1.19 -3.36
N TYR A 65 6.15 -2.38 -3.74
CA TYR A 65 5.25 -3.48 -4.12
C TYR A 65 4.39 -3.94 -2.95
N LEU A 66 4.96 -4.00 -1.75
CA LEU A 66 4.21 -4.35 -0.54
C LEU A 66 3.12 -3.33 -0.23
N VAL A 67 3.46 -2.04 -0.20
CA VAL A 67 2.51 -0.98 0.11
C VAL A 67 1.43 -0.90 -0.96
N LEU A 68 1.79 -1.05 -2.24
CA LEU A 68 0.84 -1.08 -3.35
C LEU A 68 -0.16 -2.22 -3.21
N ARG A 69 0.33 -3.43 -2.98
CA ARG A 69 -0.50 -4.61 -2.79
C ARG A 69 -1.45 -4.44 -1.60
N ASN A 70 -0.93 -3.97 -0.46
CA ASN A 70 -1.75 -3.78 0.73
C ASN A 70 -2.83 -2.72 0.52
N TYR A 71 -2.49 -1.61 -0.15
CA TYR A 71 -3.44 -0.56 -0.49
C TYR A 71 -4.57 -1.09 -1.39
N LEU A 72 -4.23 -1.82 -2.46
CA LEU A 72 -5.20 -2.40 -3.39
C LEU A 72 -6.10 -3.44 -2.70
N LEU A 73 -5.55 -4.32 -1.86
CA LEU A 73 -6.34 -5.32 -1.13
C LEU A 73 -7.31 -4.67 -0.13
N VAL A 74 -6.93 -3.57 0.52
CA VAL A 74 -7.83 -2.83 1.41
C VAL A 74 -8.95 -2.17 0.61
N ARG A 75 -8.63 -1.54 -0.53
CA ARG A 75 -9.63 -0.94 -1.42
C ARG A 75 -10.64 -1.96 -1.95
N LEU A 76 -10.16 -3.08 -2.48
CA LEU A 76 -11.03 -4.14 -2.99
C LEU A 76 -11.96 -4.70 -1.92
N LYS A 77 -11.48 -4.86 -0.68
CA LYS A 77 -12.34 -5.27 0.44
C LYS A 77 -13.40 -4.22 0.79
N ALA A 78 -13.08 -2.93 0.68
CA ALA A 78 -14.03 -1.86 0.90
C ALA A 78 -15.10 -1.86 -0.20
N GLU A 79 -14.69 -1.94 -1.46
CA GLU A 79 -15.57 -2.01 -2.63
C GLU A 79 -16.51 -3.23 -2.56
N GLN A 80 -16.00 -4.40 -2.15
CA GLN A 80 -16.82 -5.59 -1.91
C GLN A 80 -17.86 -5.39 -0.80
N ARG A 81 -17.50 -4.71 0.30
CA ARG A 81 -18.46 -4.41 1.37
C ARG A 81 -19.54 -3.44 0.92
N PHE A 82 -19.19 -2.43 0.13
CA PHE A 82 -20.16 -1.49 -0.43
C PHE A 82 -21.09 -2.19 -1.45
N ALA A 83 -20.54 -3.07 -2.29
CA ALA A 83 -21.35 -3.88 -3.20
C ALA A 83 -22.28 -4.87 -2.46
N ALA A 84 -21.80 -5.50 -1.39
CA ALA A 84 -22.59 -6.40 -0.55
C ALA A 84 -23.62 -5.68 0.34
N ALA A 85 -23.41 -4.39 0.62
CA ALA A 85 -24.37 -3.54 1.33
C ALA A 85 -25.47 -2.99 0.40
N SER A 86 -25.39 -3.24 -0.92
CA SER A 86 -26.51 -3.05 -1.84
C SER A 86 -27.59 -4.10 -1.51
N PRO A 87 -28.89 -3.74 -1.46
CA PRO A 87 -29.96 -4.61 -0.98
C PRO A 87 -30.16 -5.94 -1.75
N GLU A 88 -29.46 -6.14 -2.86
CA GLU A 88 -29.59 -7.30 -3.75
C GLU A 88 -28.52 -8.40 -3.57
N SER A 89 -27.49 -8.23 -2.73
CA SER A 89 -26.35 -9.17 -2.65
C SER A 89 -26.14 -9.80 -1.26
N LEU A 90 -27.09 -10.61 -0.80
CA LEU A 90 -27.00 -11.41 0.44
C LEU A 90 -26.28 -12.77 0.30
N ALA A 91 -25.53 -13.01 -0.78
CA ALA A 91 -24.69 -14.20 -0.91
C ALA A 91 -23.20 -13.82 -0.78
N GLY A 92 -22.61 -14.07 0.39
CA GLY A 92 -21.21 -13.76 0.67
C GLY A 92 -20.24 -14.64 -0.14
N PRO A 93 -19.10 -14.10 -0.64
CA PRO A 93 -18.12 -14.92 -1.33
C PRO A 93 -17.28 -15.71 -0.33
N GLU A 94 -17.21 -17.03 -0.52
CA GLU A 94 -16.32 -17.94 0.21
C GLU A 94 -14.86 -17.52 -0.01
N THR A 95 -14.26 -16.93 1.02
CA THR A 95 -12.82 -16.63 1.02
C THR A 95 -12.07 -17.92 1.32
N ASN A 96 -11.30 -18.42 0.36
CA ASN A 96 -10.52 -19.65 0.51
C ASN A 96 -9.50 -19.51 1.67
N PRO A 97 -9.53 -20.38 2.70
CA PRO A 97 -8.70 -20.27 3.91
C PRO A 97 -7.19 -20.36 3.64
N GLU A 98 -6.77 -21.04 2.56
CA GLU A 98 -5.35 -21.19 2.21
C GLU A 98 -4.71 -19.86 1.76
N GLN A 99 -5.47 -19.03 1.04
CA GLN A 99 -5.03 -17.69 0.64
C GLN A 99 -4.94 -16.73 1.83
N MET A 100 -5.79 -16.91 2.85
CA MET A 100 -5.69 -16.15 4.09
C MET A 100 -4.45 -16.55 4.90
N LEU A 101 -4.11 -17.84 4.97
CA LEU A 101 -2.93 -18.31 5.70
C LEU A 101 -1.63 -17.82 5.05
N SER A 102 -1.49 -17.97 3.73
CA SER A 102 -0.30 -17.51 2.98
C SER A 102 -0.09 -15.99 3.12
N ASN A 103 -1.18 -15.21 3.04
CA ASN A 103 -1.14 -13.79 3.32
C ASN A 103 -0.76 -13.46 4.75
N SER A 104 -1.27 -14.22 5.72
CA SER A 104 -0.96 -14.00 7.14
C SER A 104 0.50 -14.30 7.47
N ALA A 105 1.12 -15.31 6.83
CA ALA A 105 2.52 -15.65 7.04
C ALA A 105 3.44 -14.54 6.54
N LEU A 106 3.25 -14.09 5.29
CA LEU A 106 4.00 -12.97 4.71
C LEU A 106 3.75 -11.65 5.48
N THR A 107 2.49 -11.37 5.84
CA THR A 107 2.15 -10.18 6.63
C THR A 107 2.77 -10.23 8.03
N ARG A 108 2.82 -11.41 8.65
CA ARG A 108 3.40 -11.63 9.99
C ARG A 108 4.93 -11.54 9.97
N GLU A 109 5.56 -11.96 8.89
CA GLU A 109 7.01 -11.82 8.70
C GLU A 109 7.41 -10.37 8.42
N LEU A 110 6.57 -9.62 7.68
CA LEU A 110 6.77 -8.21 7.35
C LEU A 110 6.38 -7.26 8.48
N THR A 111 5.47 -7.65 9.37
CA THR A 111 5.19 -6.90 10.61
C THR A 111 6.27 -7.07 11.67
N ARG A 112 7.21 -8.02 11.50
CA ARG A 112 8.42 -8.12 12.34
C ARG A 112 9.51 -7.15 11.90
N THR A 113 9.52 -6.71 10.63
CA THR A 113 10.43 -5.66 10.13
C THR A 113 9.88 -4.25 10.32
N LEU A 114 8.59 -4.11 10.64
CA LEU A 114 7.99 -2.83 11.03
C LEU A 114 8.18 -2.58 12.52
N THR A 115 8.71 -1.42 12.89
CA THR A 115 8.83 -1.02 14.29
C THR A 115 7.43 -0.85 14.92
N PRO A 116 7.26 -1.03 16.24
CA PRO A 116 5.95 -0.91 16.88
C PRO A 116 5.23 0.40 16.55
N ARG A 117 5.98 1.50 16.43
CA ARG A 117 5.44 2.83 16.10
C ARG A 117 4.86 2.93 14.69
N GLU A 118 5.40 2.19 13.74
CA GLU A 118 4.91 2.16 12.36
C GLU A 118 3.62 1.36 12.24
N ARG A 119 3.50 0.29 13.02
CA ARG A 119 2.24 -0.46 13.13
C ARG A 119 1.14 0.39 13.75
N ASP A 120 1.46 1.14 14.80
CA ASP A 120 0.49 2.00 15.47
C ASP A 120 0.07 3.18 14.58
N CYS A 121 1.01 3.83 13.88
CA CYS A 121 0.68 4.95 12.98
C CYS A 121 -0.15 4.49 11.77
N LEU A 122 0.18 3.33 11.18
CA LEU A 122 -0.66 2.73 10.13
C LEU A 122 -2.04 2.33 10.67
N ARG A 123 -2.10 1.78 11.89
CA ARG A 123 -3.37 1.40 12.53
C ARG A 123 -4.25 2.61 12.82
N LEU A 124 -3.68 3.70 13.34
CA LEU A 124 -4.39 4.93 13.68
C LEU A 124 -4.92 5.63 12.42
N ARG A 125 -4.10 5.73 11.36
CA ARG A 125 -4.55 6.27 10.06
C ARG A 125 -5.63 5.42 9.38
N LEU A 126 -5.58 4.10 9.52
CA LEU A 126 -6.63 3.21 9.02
C LEU A 126 -7.94 3.31 9.82
N GLN A 127 -7.89 3.85 11.05
CA GLN A 127 -9.06 4.09 11.89
C GLN A 127 -9.66 5.50 11.69
N GLY A 128 -9.08 6.33 10.82
CA GLY A 128 -9.62 7.65 10.47
C GLY A 128 -9.58 8.68 11.61
N LEU A 129 -8.70 8.48 12.59
CA LEU A 129 -8.51 9.40 13.71
C LEU A 129 -7.12 10.04 13.57
N ASP A 130 -7.10 11.31 13.20
CA ASP A 130 -5.97 12.23 13.40
C ASP A 130 -6.07 12.87 14.80
#